data_AF-A0A2V6RK07-F1
#
_entry.id   AF-A0A2V6RK07-F1
#
_cell.length_a   1.000
_cell.length_b   1.000
_cell.length_c   1.000
_cell.angle_alpha   90.00
_cell.angle_beta   90.00
_cell.angle_gamma   90.00
#
_symmetry.space_group_name_H-M   'P 1'
#
loop_
_entity.id
_entity.type
_entity.pdbx_description
1 polymer ?
#
loop_
_entity_poly.entity_id
_entity_poly.type
_entity_poly.pdbx_seq_one_letter_code
_entity_poly.pdbx_strand_id
1 'polypeptide(L)'
;MILIASAGLTVGCNALAIGAAPDKAPSAERTPAAVQADGLFWGTLHGGQYERIPEALTALTGAYLDNPNDAVTAAHIGWMHIWRLSERARLEPARDPAITDHAVLARKYFEEAVHLNPREPRYLGFYAALLMTEGAIHRDEKLRRRGYYTMRDAIAAWPEFNYFTAGYGLSSLKHDSERFAEGLQFQWLTLDACAGERVDRVNADFSRYMRLETKDGPKRVCWNSWIAPHNFEGFFLNFGDMLVKSGQPQTAVKMYANARHAPEYDAWPYKNVLEDRIRNAAANVEAFRQEHPEIGVPTIMVRSRFACMGCHQL
;
A
#
# COMPACT_ATOMS: atom_id res chain seq x y z
N MET A 1 57.97 19.10 5.21
CA MET A 1 56.86 20.01 4.83
C MET A 1 55.56 19.27 5.03
N ILE A 2 54.84 19.55 6.12
CA ILE A 2 53.50 19.03 6.37
C ILE A 2 52.54 20.08 5.84
N LEU A 3 51.84 19.80 4.73
CA LEU A 3 50.70 20.59 4.30
C LEU A 3 49.48 20.16 5.14
N ILE A 4 49.08 21.02 6.07
CA ILE A 4 47.76 20.94 6.70
C ILE A 4 46.79 21.62 5.74
N ALA A 5 45.96 20.83 5.06
CA ALA A 5 44.85 21.34 4.28
C ALA A 5 43.71 21.72 5.24
N SER A 6 43.61 23.00 5.56
CA SER A 6 42.46 23.57 6.27
C SER A 6 41.26 23.65 5.33
N ALA A 7 40.47 22.58 5.25
CA ALA A 7 39.15 22.63 4.62
C ALA A 7 38.18 23.41 5.53
N GLY A 8 38.14 24.73 5.34
CA GLY A 8 37.18 25.59 6.00
C GLY A 8 35.75 25.28 5.54
N LEU A 9 34.94 24.74 6.45
CA LEU A 9 33.49 24.60 6.27
C LEU A 9 32.86 26.00 6.27
N THR A 10 32.75 26.64 5.11
CA THR A 10 31.84 27.78 4.94
C THR A 10 30.42 27.24 4.86
N VAL A 11 29.84 26.89 6.00
CA VAL A 11 28.38 26.67 6.11
C VAL A 11 27.74 28.02 5.79
N GLY A 12 27.19 28.17 4.58
CA GLY A 12 26.58 29.42 4.16
C GLY A 12 25.46 29.85 5.12
N CYS A 13 25.23 31.17 5.25
CA CYS A 13 24.21 31.71 6.16
C CYS A 13 22.82 31.09 5.95
N ASN A 14 22.50 30.62 4.73
CA ASN A 14 21.26 29.91 4.42
C ASN A 14 21.11 28.59 5.17
N ALA A 15 22.19 27.81 5.32
CA ALA A 15 22.13 26.53 6.03
C ALA A 15 21.96 26.73 7.54
N LEU A 16 22.56 27.78 8.11
CA LEU A 16 22.33 28.19 9.50
C LEU A 16 20.90 28.71 9.71
N ALA A 17 20.39 29.54 8.81
CA ALA A 17 19.04 30.08 8.89
C ALA A 17 17.97 28.98 8.81
N ILE A 18 18.14 28.00 7.91
CA ILE A 18 17.24 26.84 7.80
C ILE A 18 17.37 25.94 9.02
N GLY A 19 18.60 25.62 9.45
CA GLY A 19 18.85 24.71 10.58
C GLY A 19 18.45 25.27 11.94
N ALA A 20 18.31 26.59 12.08
CA ALA A 20 17.85 27.24 13.31
C ALA A 20 16.33 27.50 13.32
N ALA A 21 15.62 27.28 12.21
CA ALA A 21 14.18 27.40 12.19
C ALA A 21 13.53 26.29 13.03
N PRO A 22 12.44 26.58 13.77
CA PRO A 22 11.76 25.56 14.55
C PRO A 22 11.17 24.47 13.63
N ASP A 23 11.27 23.22 14.08
CA ASP A 23 10.58 22.12 13.43
C ASP A 23 9.06 22.32 13.48
N LYS A 24 8.38 21.86 12.43
CA LYS A 24 6.92 21.85 12.40
C LYS A 24 6.39 20.86 13.43
N ALA A 25 5.57 21.34 14.37
CA ALA A 25 5.00 20.51 15.43
C ALA A 25 3.60 19.99 15.05
N PRO A 26 3.23 18.74 15.41
CA PRO A 26 1.88 18.24 15.19
C PRO A 26 0.85 19.00 16.04
N SER A 27 -0.35 19.14 15.49
CA SER A 27 -1.49 19.65 16.25
C SER A 27 -1.92 18.65 17.31
N ALA A 28 -2.25 19.15 18.52
CA ALA A 28 -2.72 18.30 19.61
C ALA A 28 -4.11 17.70 19.34
N GLU A 29 -4.95 18.44 18.61
CA GLU A 29 -6.32 18.06 18.29
C GLU A 29 -6.62 18.27 16.80
N ARG A 30 -7.60 17.52 16.31
CA ARG A 30 -8.10 17.64 14.94
C ARG A 30 -9.23 18.66 14.88
N THR A 31 -9.31 19.41 13.78
CA THR A 31 -10.37 20.39 13.59
C THR A 31 -11.70 19.72 13.25
N PRO A 32 -12.85 20.38 13.50
CA PRO A 32 -14.15 19.87 13.06
C PRO A 32 -14.22 19.60 11.55
N ALA A 33 -13.58 20.46 10.74
CA ALA A 33 -13.48 20.28 9.30
C ALA A 33 -12.71 18.99 8.93
N ALA A 34 -11.62 18.67 9.63
CA ALA A 34 -10.87 17.44 9.43
C ALA A 34 -11.71 16.19 9.77
N VAL A 35 -12.47 16.23 10.87
CA VAL A 35 -13.38 15.12 11.25
C VAL A 35 -14.50 14.93 10.22
N GLN A 36 -15.06 16.02 9.68
CA GLN A 36 -16.06 15.94 8.62
C GLN A 36 -15.47 15.38 7.31
N ALA A 37 -14.28 15.85 6.92
CA ALA A 37 -13.59 15.38 5.72
C ALA A 37 -13.23 13.88 5.80
N ASP A 38 -12.89 13.38 6.99
CA ASP A 38 -12.70 11.95 7.24
C ASP A 38 -13.96 11.12 7.01
N GLY A 39 -15.13 11.63 7.44
CA GLY A 39 -16.40 10.97 7.17
C GLY A 39 -16.65 10.81 5.68
N LEU A 40 -16.35 11.85 4.90
CA LEU A 40 -16.43 11.80 3.44
C LEU A 40 -15.39 10.84 2.85
N PHE A 41 -14.13 10.88 3.32
CA PHE A 41 -13.08 9.95 2.90
C PHE A 41 -13.50 8.49 3.06
N TRP A 42 -13.93 8.09 4.25
CA TRP A 42 -14.32 6.70 4.53
C TRP A 42 -15.59 6.32 3.77
N GLY A 43 -16.60 7.19 3.71
CA GLY A 43 -17.82 6.94 2.95
C GLY A 43 -17.54 6.75 1.45
N THR A 44 -16.64 7.55 0.87
CA THR A 44 -16.22 7.44 -0.53
C THR A 44 -15.41 6.16 -0.77
N LEU A 45 -14.45 5.84 0.11
CA LEU A 45 -13.60 4.65 -0.01
C LEU A 45 -14.40 3.35 0.17
N HIS A 46 -15.15 3.22 1.26
CA HIS A 46 -15.94 2.03 1.56
C HIS A 46 -17.08 1.82 0.56
N GLY A 47 -17.63 2.90 0.00
CA GLY A 47 -18.62 2.83 -1.07
C GLY A 47 -18.05 2.52 -2.46
N GLY A 48 -16.72 2.47 -2.62
CA GLY A 48 -16.07 2.27 -3.92
C GLY A 48 -16.34 3.38 -4.94
N GLN A 49 -16.65 4.59 -4.48
CA GLN A 49 -17.08 5.74 -5.29
C GLN A 49 -15.88 6.48 -5.89
N TYR A 50 -15.15 5.81 -6.79
CA TYR A 50 -13.90 6.29 -7.40
C TYR A 50 -14.04 7.65 -8.11
N GLU A 51 -15.21 7.92 -8.68
CA GLU A 51 -15.58 9.18 -9.31
C GLU A 51 -15.71 10.35 -8.32
N ARG A 52 -15.94 10.06 -7.03
CA ARG A 52 -16.03 11.06 -5.96
C ARG A 52 -14.70 11.37 -5.27
N ILE A 53 -13.60 10.79 -5.75
CA ILE A 53 -12.24 11.13 -5.27
C ILE A 53 -11.99 12.65 -5.25
N PRO A 54 -12.33 13.44 -6.28
CA PRO A 54 -12.12 14.90 -6.27
C PRO A 54 -12.88 15.64 -5.16
N GLU A 55 -14.09 15.17 -4.83
CA GLU A 55 -14.92 15.75 -3.77
C GLU A 55 -14.26 15.52 -2.40
N ALA A 56 -13.87 14.27 -2.11
CA ALA A 56 -13.16 13.91 -0.89
C ALA A 56 -11.81 14.66 -0.77
N LEU A 57 -11.05 14.77 -1.87
CA LEU A 57 -9.81 15.54 -1.89
C LEU A 57 -10.05 17.03 -1.61
N THR A 58 -11.12 17.62 -2.13
CA THR A 58 -11.46 19.02 -1.88
C THR A 58 -11.73 19.26 -0.38
N ALA A 59 -12.53 18.40 0.25
CA ALA A 59 -12.78 18.50 1.69
C ALA A 59 -11.51 18.30 2.54
N LEU A 60 -10.71 17.28 2.22
CA LEU A 60 -9.48 16.97 2.94
C LEU A 60 -8.42 18.08 2.80
N THR A 61 -8.22 18.60 1.59
CA THR A 61 -7.26 19.69 1.35
C THR A 61 -7.73 21.03 1.93
N GLY A 62 -9.05 21.28 1.96
CA GLY A 62 -9.63 22.38 2.73
C GLY A 62 -9.31 22.26 4.23
N ALA A 63 -9.54 21.07 4.82
CA ALA A 63 -9.20 20.83 6.22
C ALA A 63 -7.70 20.93 6.51
N TYR A 64 -6.85 20.52 5.55
CA TYR A 64 -5.39 20.66 5.66
C TYR A 64 -4.93 22.12 5.56
N LEU A 65 -5.61 22.95 4.76
CA LEU A 65 -5.34 24.38 4.71
C LEU A 65 -5.62 25.05 6.07
N ASP A 66 -6.69 24.64 6.74
CA ASP A 66 -7.05 25.14 8.07
C ASP A 66 -6.08 24.66 9.16
N ASN A 67 -5.61 23.41 9.08
CA ASN A 67 -4.66 22.83 10.03
C ASN A 67 -3.64 21.93 9.31
N PRO A 68 -2.51 22.50 8.83
CA PRO A 68 -1.50 21.74 8.11
C PRO A 68 -0.67 20.84 9.02
N ASN A 69 -0.90 20.86 10.34
CA ASN A 69 -0.17 20.09 11.34
C ASN A 69 -0.92 18.81 11.76
N ASP A 70 -2.05 18.48 11.11
CA ASP A 70 -2.78 17.23 11.31
C ASP A 70 -2.22 16.10 10.42
N ALA A 71 -1.49 15.17 11.04
CA ALA A 71 -0.90 14.03 10.35
C ALA A 71 -1.94 13.10 9.70
N VAL A 72 -3.14 12.99 10.28
CA VAL A 72 -4.20 12.10 9.77
C VAL A 72 -4.78 12.66 8.49
N THR A 73 -5.09 13.97 8.48
CA THR A 73 -5.58 14.64 7.27
C THR A 73 -4.53 14.56 6.15
N ALA A 74 -3.26 14.80 6.45
CA ALA A 74 -2.18 14.61 5.47
C ALA A 74 -2.16 13.17 4.91
N ALA A 75 -2.22 12.16 5.76
CA ALA A 75 -2.26 10.76 5.34
C ALA A 75 -3.49 10.42 4.48
N HIS A 76 -4.69 10.89 4.83
CA HIS A 76 -5.91 10.66 4.04
C HIS A 76 -5.84 11.30 2.66
N ILE A 77 -5.27 12.52 2.53
CA ILE A 77 -4.99 13.11 1.21
C ILE A 77 -4.05 12.18 0.43
N GLY A 78 -2.95 11.74 1.06
CA GLY A 78 -2.01 10.81 0.46
C GLY A 78 -2.69 9.52 -0.03
N TRP A 79 -3.56 8.91 0.77
CA TRP A 79 -4.30 7.70 0.40
C TRP A 79 -5.27 7.92 -0.76
N MET A 80 -5.96 9.06 -0.84
CA MET A 80 -6.82 9.36 -1.99
C MET A 80 -6.02 9.42 -3.30
N HIS A 81 -4.81 10.00 -3.25
CA HIS A 81 -3.91 9.96 -4.40
C HIS A 81 -3.37 8.55 -4.70
N ILE A 82 -3.05 7.75 -3.68
CA ILE A 82 -2.71 6.32 -3.86
C ILE A 82 -3.87 5.58 -4.54
N TRP A 83 -5.12 5.77 -4.11
CA TRP A 83 -6.25 5.07 -4.68
C TRP A 83 -6.42 5.40 -6.16
N ARG A 84 -6.32 6.68 -6.52
CA ARG A 84 -6.32 7.11 -7.92
C ARG A 84 -5.20 6.43 -8.73
N LEU A 85 -3.99 6.39 -8.19
CA LEU A 85 -2.83 5.78 -8.85
C LEU A 85 -2.99 4.26 -9.02
N SER A 86 -3.43 3.56 -7.98
CA SER A 86 -3.53 2.10 -7.91
C SER A 86 -4.64 1.57 -8.81
N GLU A 87 -5.78 2.26 -8.88
CA GLU A 87 -6.93 1.84 -9.70
C GLU A 87 -7.06 2.64 -11.00
N ARG A 88 -5.94 3.17 -11.52
CA ARG A 88 -5.87 3.90 -12.80
C ARG A 88 -6.42 3.12 -14.00
N ALA A 89 -6.55 1.79 -13.90
CA ALA A 89 -7.24 0.97 -14.88
C ALA A 89 -8.73 1.33 -15.06
N ARG A 90 -9.30 2.13 -14.15
CA ARG A 90 -10.65 2.72 -14.26
C ARG A 90 -10.71 3.94 -15.19
N LEU A 91 -9.57 4.53 -15.55
CA LEU A 91 -9.51 5.77 -16.32
C LEU A 91 -9.62 5.52 -17.81
N GLU A 92 -10.29 6.45 -18.50
CA GLU A 92 -10.28 6.55 -19.95
C GLU A 92 -9.79 7.97 -20.34
N PRO A 93 -8.78 8.10 -21.23
CA PRO A 93 -8.03 7.00 -21.83
C PRO A 93 -7.20 6.23 -20.78
N ALA A 94 -6.96 4.94 -21.01
CA ALA A 94 -6.23 4.03 -20.11
C ALA A 94 -4.80 4.47 -19.68
N ARG A 95 -4.29 5.58 -20.24
CA ARG A 95 -2.98 6.16 -19.94
C ARG A 95 -3.07 7.68 -19.76
N ASP A 96 -3.91 8.11 -18.82
CA ASP A 96 -3.93 9.51 -18.38
C ASP A 96 -2.53 9.95 -17.89
N PRO A 97 -1.86 10.90 -18.57
CA PRO A 97 -0.52 11.36 -18.18
C PRO A 97 -0.49 12.02 -16.79
N ALA A 98 -1.61 12.62 -16.36
CA ALA A 98 -1.73 13.26 -15.05
C ALA A 98 -1.67 12.25 -13.89
N ILE A 99 -1.71 10.94 -14.17
CA ILE A 99 -1.59 9.91 -13.15
C ILE A 99 -0.24 9.96 -12.41
N THR A 100 0.80 10.52 -13.05
CA THR A 100 2.12 10.68 -12.44
C THR A 100 2.12 11.71 -11.31
N ASP A 101 1.30 12.75 -11.39
CA ASP A 101 1.16 13.76 -10.34
C ASP A 101 0.63 13.16 -9.03
N HIS A 102 -0.25 12.16 -9.13
CA HIS A 102 -0.76 11.45 -7.96
C HIS A 102 0.35 10.72 -7.18
N ALA A 103 1.39 10.22 -7.85
CA ALA A 103 2.53 9.61 -7.15
C ALA A 103 3.31 10.65 -6.33
N VAL A 104 3.58 11.82 -6.92
CA VAL A 104 4.31 12.92 -6.28
C VAL A 104 3.52 13.50 -5.10
N LEU A 105 2.23 13.78 -5.32
CA LEU A 105 1.35 14.32 -4.29
C LEU A 105 1.19 13.33 -3.14
N ALA A 106 0.94 12.06 -3.43
CA ALA A 106 0.87 11.02 -2.40
C ALA A 106 2.18 10.97 -1.58
N ARG A 107 3.35 10.95 -2.24
CA ARG A 107 4.64 10.93 -1.55
C ARG A 107 4.76 12.13 -0.62
N LYS A 108 4.46 13.33 -1.13
CA LYS A 108 4.60 14.58 -0.37
C LYS A 108 3.72 14.60 0.88
N TYR A 109 2.47 14.14 0.76
CA TYR A 109 1.57 14.11 1.91
C TYR A 109 1.92 13.02 2.92
N PHE A 110 2.44 11.87 2.49
CA PHE A 110 2.96 10.86 3.43
C PHE A 110 4.28 11.25 4.08
N GLU A 111 5.16 11.98 3.37
CA GLU A 111 6.35 12.60 3.97
C GLU A 111 5.95 13.52 5.13
N GLU A 112 4.92 14.34 4.89
CA GLU A 112 4.36 15.23 5.91
C GLU A 112 3.75 14.44 7.08
N ALA A 113 2.96 13.41 6.80
CA ALA A 113 2.35 12.57 7.83
C ALA A 113 3.41 11.85 8.70
N VAL A 114 4.50 11.38 8.09
CA VAL A 114 5.65 10.78 8.80
C VAL A 114 6.37 11.83 9.65
N HIS A 115 6.56 13.05 9.14
CA HIS A 115 7.19 14.13 9.90
C HIS A 115 6.36 14.50 11.14
N LEU A 116 5.03 14.63 10.98
CA LEU A 116 4.12 15.02 12.06
C LEU A 116 3.84 13.87 13.05
N ASN A 117 3.84 12.62 12.59
CA ASN A 117 3.65 11.44 13.43
C ASN A 117 4.62 10.30 13.07
N PRO A 118 5.90 10.39 13.48
CA PRO A 118 6.92 9.40 13.14
C PRO A 118 6.72 8.06 13.85
N ARG A 119 5.81 7.99 14.82
CA ARG A 119 5.48 6.77 15.57
C ARG A 119 4.41 5.91 14.88
N GLU A 120 3.83 6.38 13.77
CA GLU A 120 2.85 5.63 13.00
C GLU A 120 3.54 4.84 11.86
N PRO A 121 3.80 3.52 12.03
CA PRO A 121 4.60 2.77 11.07
C PRO A 121 3.90 2.56 9.72
N ARG A 122 2.57 2.71 9.66
CA ARG A 122 1.82 2.64 8.40
C ARG A 122 2.20 3.79 7.49
N TYR A 123 2.30 5.01 8.03
CA TYR A 123 2.67 6.19 7.25
C TYR A 123 4.08 6.03 6.67
N LEU A 124 5.01 5.45 7.44
CA LEU A 124 6.35 5.15 6.98
C LEU A 124 6.36 4.13 5.83
N GLY A 125 5.54 3.07 5.93
CA GLY A 125 5.38 2.07 4.88
C GLY A 125 4.85 2.67 3.57
N PHE A 126 3.78 3.46 3.64
CA PHE A 126 3.24 4.14 2.45
C PHE A 126 4.22 5.15 1.85
N TYR A 127 4.88 5.96 2.68
CA TYR A 127 5.92 6.89 2.22
C TYR A 127 7.05 6.13 1.49
N ALA A 128 7.53 5.02 2.06
CA ALA A 128 8.55 4.19 1.45
C ALA A 128 8.13 3.60 0.09
N ALA A 129 6.90 3.10 -0.01
CA ALA A 129 6.34 2.59 -1.26
C ALA A 129 6.25 3.68 -2.34
N LEU A 130 5.88 4.90 -1.95
CA LEU A 130 5.78 6.05 -2.84
C LEU A 130 7.14 6.57 -3.29
N LEU A 131 8.16 6.57 -2.42
CA LEU A 131 9.54 6.85 -2.82
C LEU A 131 10.02 5.89 -3.93
N MET A 132 9.74 4.59 -3.79
CA MET A 132 10.09 3.60 -4.82
C MET A 132 9.30 3.83 -6.11
N THR A 133 8.01 4.14 -5.99
CA THR A 133 7.10 4.37 -7.13
C THR A 133 7.51 5.61 -7.92
N GLU A 134 7.68 6.75 -7.26
CA GLU A 134 8.12 8.00 -7.87
C GLU A 134 9.52 7.86 -8.48
N GLY A 135 10.46 7.24 -7.75
CA GLY A 135 11.79 6.98 -8.27
C GLY A 135 11.78 6.08 -9.51
N ALA A 136 10.86 5.12 -9.60
CA ALA A 136 10.68 4.32 -10.81
C ALA A 136 10.13 5.14 -11.99
N ILE A 137 9.15 6.00 -11.76
CA ILE A 137 8.56 6.89 -12.77
C ILE A 137 9.62 7.85 -13.34
N HIS A 138 10.40 8.51 -12.46
CA HIS A 138 11.41 9.48 -12.85
C HIS A 138 12.78 8.88 -13.18
N ARG A 139 12.94 7.55 -13.06
CA ARG A 139 14.22 6.84 -13.21
C ARG A 139 15.30 7.37 -12.24
N ASP A 140 14.88 7.77 -11.04
CA ASP A 140 15.76 8.18 -9.95
C ASP A 140 16.11 6.98 -9.07
N GLU A 141 17.30 6.41 -9.31
CA GLU A 141 17.79 5.26 -8.55
C GLU A 141 18.13 5.62 -7.09
N LYS A 142 18.52 6.87 -6.80
CA LYS A 142 18.77 7.31 -5.43
C LYS A 142 17.46 7.33 -4.64
N LEU A 143 16.38 7.83 -5.24
CA LEU A 143 15.06 7.86 -4.61
C LEU A 143 14.51 6.45 -4.41
N ARG A 144 14.67 5.56 -5.41
CA ARG A 144 14.32 4.13 -5.29
C ARG A 144 15.05 3.45 -4.13
N ARG A 145 16.36 3.62 -4.01
CA ARG A 145 17.15 3.04 -2.92
C ARG A 145 16.76 3.58 -1.56
N ARG A 146 16.49 4.89 -1.47
CA ARG A 146 15.95 5.49 -0.24
C ARG A 146 14.64 4.80 0.14
N GLY A 147 13.69 4.72 -0.79
CA GLY A 147 12.40 4.06 -0.55
C GLY A 147 12.55 2.60 -0.11
N TYR A 148 13.47 1.84 -0.71
CA TYR A 148 13.74 0.47 -0.32
C TYR A 148 14.19 0.36 1.15
N TYR A 149 15.20 1.14 1.57
CA TYR A 149 15.68 1.08 2.96
C TYR A 149 14.66 1.66 3.94
N THR A 150 13.93 2.70 3.58
CA THR A 150 12.80 3.21 4.39
C THR A 150 11.71 2.14 4.57
N MET A 151 11.45 1.31 3.55
CA MET A 151 10.51 0.18 3.67
C MET A 151 11.04 -0.88 4.64
N ARG A 152 12.35 -1.14 4.66
CA ARG A 152 12.97 -2.04 5.64
C ARG A 152 12.79 -1.54 7.07
N ASP A 153 12.94 -0.24 7.29
CA ASP A 153 12.68 0.39 8.59
C ASP A 153 11.20 0.26 8.99
N ALA A 154 10.28 0.46 8.02
CA ALA A 154 8.84 0.28 8.24
C ALA A 154 8.48 -1.17 8.62
N ILE A 155 9.07 -2.15 7.92
CA ILE A 155 8.93 -3.58 8.23
C ILE A 155 9.41 -3.88 9.65
N ALA A 156 10.57 -3.34 10.05
CA ALA A 156 11.09 -3.54 11.40
C ALA A 156 10.17 -2.93 12.47
N ALA A 157 9.53 -1.80 12.17
CA ALA A 157 8.63 -1.11 13.10
C ALA A 157 7.27 -1.80 13.26
N TRP A 158 6.72 -2.41 12.19
CA TRP A 158 5.46 -3.15 12.26
C TRP A 158 5.36 -4.22 11.16
N PRO A 159 5.88 -5.44 11.41
CA PRO A 159 6.01 -6.47 10.37
C PRO A 159 4.66 -7.01 9.88
N GLU A 160 3.66 -7.15 10.75
CA GLU A 160 2.32 -7.64 10.38
C GLU A 160 1.66 -6.79 9.29
N PHE A 161 1.97 -5.49 9.24
CA PHE A 161 1.46 -4.57 8.23
C PHE A 161 2.43 -4.40 7.05
N ASN A 162 3.69 -4.07 7.33
CA ASN A 162 4.59 -3.54 6.31
C ASN A 162 5.22 -4.63 5.42
N TYR A 163 5.22 -5.91 5.83
CA TYR A 163 5.53 -6.99 4.88
C TYR A 163 4.49 -7.05 3.76
N PHE A 164 3.21 -6.91 4.10
CA PHE A 164 2.15 -6.84 3.09
C PHE A 164 2.32 -5.61 2.20
N THR A 165 2.52 -4.41 2.77
CA THR A 165 2.71 -3.17 1.99
C THR A 165 3.87 -3.31 1.00
N ALA A 166 5.02 -3.84 1.44
CA ALA A 166 6.17 -4.08 0.58
C ALA A 166 5.85 -5.11 -0.51
N GLY A 167 5.35 -6.29 -0.12
CA GLY A 167 5.03 -7.36 -1.06
C GLY A 167 3.99 -6.95 -2.10
N TYR A 168 2.97 -6.20 -1.68
CA TYR A 168 1.90 -5.71 -2.53
C TYR A 168 2.44 -4.74 -3.59
N GLY A 169 3.27 -3.76 -3.21
CA GLY A 169 3.90 -2.84 -4.17
C GLY A 169 4.80 -3.56 -5.18
N LEU A 170 5.59 -4.53 -4.70
CA LEU A 170 6.53 -5.31 -5.53
C LEU A 170 5.82 -6.33 -6.45
N SER A 171 4.56 -6.69 -6.17
CA SER A 171 3.77 -7.60 -7.02
C SER A 171 3.58 -7.09 -8.46
N SER A 172 3.69 -5.79 -8.66
CA SER A 172 3.59 -5.12 -9.97
C SER A 172 4.83 -5.33 -10.86
N LEU A 173 5.95 -5.80 -10.32
CA LEU A 173 7.20 -5.97 -11.06
C LEU A 173 7.21 -7.21 -11.95
N LYS A 174 8.22 -7.35 -12.83
CA LYS A 174 8.37 -8.53 -13.69
C LYS A 174 8.52 -9.79 -12.85
N HIS A 175 7.86 -10.87 -13.27
CA HIS A 175 7.76 -12.13 -12.53
C HIS A 175 9.12 -12.82 -12.29
N ASP A 176 10.10 -12.56 -13.15
CA ASP A 176 11.46 -13.11 -13.13
C ASP A 176 12.47 -12.17 -12.44
N SER A 177 12.02 -11.01 -11.93
CA SER A 177 12.90 -10.08 -11.23
C SER A 177 13.14 -10.49 -9.78
N GLU A 178 14.36 -10.24 -9.29
CA GLU A 178 14.71 -10.48 -7.87
C GLU A 178 13.77 -9.77 -6.90
N ARG A 179 13.33 -8.56 -7.25
CA ARG A 179 12.42 -7.76 -6.42
C ARG A 179 11.01 -8.32 -6.39
N PHE A 180 10.53 -8.94 -7.47
CA PHE A 180 9.26 -9.66 -7.42
C PHE A 180 9.37 -10.91 -6.52
N ALA A 181 10.47 -11.67 -6.63
CA ALA A 181 10.71 -12.82 -5.77
C ALA A 181 10.81 -12.43 -4.28
N GLU A 182 11.48 -11.32 -3.96
CA GLU A 182 11.50 -10.73 -2.62
C GLU A 182 10.10 -10.34 -2.15
N GLY A 183 9.31 -9.68 -3.00
CA GLY A 183 7.92 -9.33 -2.70
C GLY A 183 7.05 -10.54 -2.40
N LEU A 184 7.23 -11.64 -3.15
CA LEU A 184 6.54 -12.91 -2.89
C LEU A 184 6.94 -13.51 -1.53
N GLN A 185 8.23 -13.41 -1.18
CA GLN A 185 8.71 -13.81 0.14
C GLN A 185 8.13 -12.94 1.27
N PHE A 186 7.93 -11.65 1.04
CA PHE A 186 7.27 -10.79 2.02
C PHE A 186 5.83 -11.21 2.30
N GLN A 187 5.06 -11.68 1.30
CA GLN A 187 3.71 -12.20 1.56
C GLN A 187 3.73 -13.43 2.49
N TRP A 188 4.71 -14.32 2.33
CA TRP A 188 4.93 -15.44 3.24
C TRP A 188 5.30 -14.99 4.66
N LEU A 189 6.09 -13.93 4.78
CA LEU A 189 6.48 -13.36 6.08
C LEU A 189 5.32 -12.61 6.76
N THR A 190 4.40 -12.01 5.99
CA THR A 190 3.13 -11.49 6.52
C THR A 190 2.36 -12.60 7.22
N LEU A 191 2.19 -13.75 6.56
CA LEU A 191 1.51 -14.90 7.18
C LEU A 191 2.20 -15.37 8.45
N ASP A 192 3.54 -15.40 8.48
CA ASP A 192 4.29 -15.82 9.66
C ASP A 192 4.12 -14.84 10.83
N ALA A 193 4.18 -13.54 10.56
CA ALA A 193 3.98 -12.51 11.56
C ALA A 193 2.56 -12.60 12.16
N CYS A 194 1.56 -12.76 11.30
CA CYS A 194 0.17 -12.92 11.71
C CYS A 194 -0.07 -14.19 12.53
N ALA A 195 0.39 -15.33 12.04
CA ALA A 195 0.30 -16.62 12.73
C ALA A 195 1.11 -16.66 14.03
N GLY A 196 2.20 -15.89 14.13
CA GLY A 196 3.18 -15.98 15.21
C GLY A 196 4.12 -17.19 15.09
N GLU A 197 4.09 -17.90 13.97
CA GLU A 197 4.93 -19.05 13.66
C GLU A 197 5.12 -19.19 12.15
N ARG A 198 6.06 -20.03 11.72
CA ARG A 198 6.25 -20.30 10.30
C ARG A 198 5.09 -21.15 9.77
N VAL A 199 4.25 -20.57 8.90
CA VAL A 199 3.15 -21.32 8.27
C VAL A 199 3.72 -22.35 7.28
N ASP A 200 3.08 -23.52 7.21
CA ASP A 200 3.41 -24.55 6.23
C ASP A 200 3.27 -24.01 4.80
N ARG A 201 4.35 -24.09 4.03
CA ARG A 201 4.40 -23.58 2.64
C ARG A 201 3.93 -24.60 1.61
N VAL A 202 3.91 -25.88 1.98
CA VAL A 202 3.48 -27.00 1.13
C VAL A 202 1.97 -27.19 1.26
N ASN A 203 1.48 -27.11 2.50
CA ASN A 203 0.06 -27.17 2.83
C ASN A 203 -0.38 -25.88 3.55
N ALA A 204 -0.42 -24.79 2.78
CA ALA A 204 -0.74 -23.44 3.26
C ALA A 204 -2.24 -23.24 3.60
N ASP A 205 -2.77 -24.13 4.43
CA ASP A 205 -4.09 -24.01 5.06
C ASP A 205 -3.98 -23.09 6.27
N PHE A 206 -4.70 -21.97 6.21
CA PHE A 206 -4.70 -20.93 7.22
C PHE A 206 -5.89 -21.05 8.20
N SER A 207 -6.80 -22.01 7.99
CA SER A 207 -8.02 -22.20 8.80
C SER A 207 -7.75 -22.28 10.29
N ARG A 208 -6.66 -22.96 10.69
CA ARG A 208 -6.29 -23.12 12.11
C ARG A 208 -5.98 -21.80 12.82
N TYR A 209 -5.58 -20.78 12.07
CA TYR A 209 -5.22 -19.47 12.61
C TYR A 209 -6.42 -18.52 12.71
N MET A 210 -7.59 -18.86 12.14
CA MET A 210 -8.78 -18.01 12.26
C MET A 210 -9.19 -17.76 13.72
N ARG A 211 -8.87 -18.69 14.63
CA ARG A 211 -9.07 -18.51 16.07
C ARG A 211 -8.22 -17.40 16.70
N LEU A 212 -7.21 -16.89 15.99
CA LEU A 212 -6.33 -15.81 16.43
C LEU A 212 -6.85 -14.43 16.01
N GLU A 213 -8.04 -14.36 15.40
CA GLU A 213 -8.66 -13.10 15.03
C GLU A 213 -8.73 -12.14 16.22
N THR A 214 -8.34 -10.90 15.99
CA THR A 214 -8.37 -9.83 17.00
C THR A 214 -8.59 -8.48 16.35
N LYS A 215 -9.21 -7.56 17.09
CA LYS A 215 -9.34 -6.15 16.69
C LYS A 215 -8.31 -5.26 17.39
N ASP A 216 -7.47 -5.83 18.26
CA ASP A 216 -6.54 -5.11 19.13
C ASP A 216 -5.07 -5.42 18.84
N GLY A 217 -4.20 -4.50 19.27
CA GLY A 217 -2.76 -4.66 19.19
C GLY A 217 -2.18 -4.74 17.76
N PRO A 218 -0.89 -5.07 17.62
CA PRO A 218 -0.21 -5.12 16.32
C PRO A 218 -0.83 -6.12 15.33
N LYS A 219 -1.43 -7.21 15.81
CA LYS A 219 -2.01 -8.26 14.96
C LYS A 219 -3.39 -7.94 14.39
N ARG A 220 -4.04 -6.84 14.80
CA ARG A 220 -5.36 -6.44 14.29
C ARG A 220 -5.42 -6.29 12.76
N VAL A 221 -4.29 -5.97 12.12
CA VAL A 221 -4.17 -5.79 10.67
C VAL A 221 -4.11 -7.09 9.89
N CYS A 222 -4.04 -8.24 10.58
CA CYS A 222 -4.03 -9.55 9.94
C CYS A 222 -5.42 -10.03 9.52
N TRP A 223 -6.47 -9.33 9.97
CA TRP A 223 -7.86 -9.77 9.86
C TRP A 223 -8.73 -8.65 9.28
N ASN A 224 -10.01 -8.94 9.07
CA ASN A 224 -11.00 -7.95 8.67
C ASN A 224 -11.20 -6.90 9.77
N SER A 225 -11.37 -5.65 9.38
CA SER A 225 -11.60 -4.54 10.31
C SER A 225 -12.48 -3.48 9.66
N TRP A 226 -12.97 -2.52 10.43
CA TRP A 226 -13.74 -1.42 9.84
C TRP A 226 -12.92 -0.59 8.82
N ILE A 227 -11.59 -0.58 8.91
CA ILE A 227 -10.72 0.12 7.96
C ILE A 227 -10.70 -0.61 6.61
N ALA A 228 -10.54 -1.94 6.66
CA ALA A 228 -10.48 -2.84 5.52
C ALA A 228 -11.39 -4.04 5.81
N PRO A 229 -12.69 -3.92 5.49
CA PRO A 229 -13.70 -4.93 5.81
C PRO A 229 -13.46 -6.30 5.20
N HIS A 230 -12.68 -6.36 4.11
CA HIS A 230 -12.30 -7.58 3.42
C HIS A 230 -10.78 -7.70 3.26
N ASN A 231 -10.04 -7.22 4.28
CA ASN A 231 -8.59 -7.28 4.32
C ASN A 231 -8.05 -8.70 4.11
N PHE A 232 -8.68 -9.67 4.76
CA PHE A 232 -8.28 -11.07 4.71
C PHE A 232 -8.49 -11.65 3.31
N GLU A 233 -9.68 -11.48 2.74
CA GLU A 233 -10.01 -11.94 1.39
C GLU A 233 -9.11 -11.29 0.33
N GLY A 234 -8.93 -9.97 0.41
CA GLY A 234 -8.08 -9.21 -0.51
C GLY A 234 -6.59 -9.59 -0.40
N PHE A 235 -6.10 -9.87 0.81
CA PHE A 235 -4.74 -10.40 1.01
C PHE A 235 -4.54 -11.72 0.26
N PHE A 236 -5.44 -12.70 0.48
CA PHE A 236 -5.32 -14.02 -0.14
C PHE A 236 -5.54 -14.00 -1.66
N LEU A 237 -6.38 -13.09 -2.16
CA LEU A 237 -6.51 -12.82 -3.59
C LEU A 237 -5.19 -12.31 -4.19
N ASN A 238 -4.60 -11.26 -3.62
CA ASN A 238 -3.34 -10.72 -4.12
C ASN A 238 -2.21 -11.75 -4.01
N PHE A 239 -2.12 -12.48 -2.91
CA PHE A 239 -1.05 -13.45 -2.72
C PHE A 239 -1.17 -14.63 -3.70
N GLY A 240 -2.38 -15.16 -3.90
CA GLY A 240 -2.63 -16.15 -4.94
C GLY A 240 -2.26 -15.64 -6.34
N ASP A 241 -2.58 -14.37 -6.66
CA ASP A 241 -2.23 -13.75 -7.94
C ASP A 241 -0.70 -13.73 -8.15
N MET A 242 0.08 -13.40 -7.09
CA MET A 242 1.54 -13.44 -7.14
C MET A 242 2.07 -14.87 -7.34
N LEU A 243 1.47 -15.88 -6.70
CA LEU A 243 1.84 -17.28 -6.88
C LEU A 243 1.55 -17.75 -8.31
N VAL A 244 0.39 -17.43 -8.87
CA VAL A 244 0.06 -17.72 -10.28
C VAL A 244 1.09 -17.07 -11.21
N LYS A 245 1.35 -15.78 -11.04
CA LYS A 245 2.33 -15.05 -11.85
C LYS A 245 3.75 -15.64 -11.78
N SER A 246 4.11 -16.18 -10.62
CA SER A 246 5.39 -16.90 -10.41
C SER A 246 5.43 -18.31 -11.03
N GLY A 247 4.33 -18.79 -11.63
CA GLY A 247 4.24 -20.12 -12.22
C GLY A 247 3.88 -21.23 -11.23
N GLN A 248 3.22 -20.90 -10.10
CA GLN A 248 2.83 -21.85 -9.05
C GLN A 248 1.30 -21.96 -8.91
N PRO A 249 0.55 -22.36 -9.96
CA PRO A 249 -0.91 -22.32 -9.94
C PRO A 249 -1.53 -23.29 -8.92
N GLN A 250 -0.92 -24.45 -8.65
CA GLN A 250 -1.46 -25.40 -7.67
C GLN A 250 -1.37 -24.84 -6.24
N THR A 251 -0.24 -24.21 -5.89
CA THR A 251 -0.07 -23.52 -4.61
C THR A 251 -1.02 -22.33 -4.51
N ALA A 252 -1.19 -21.59 -5.61
CA ALA A 252 -2.10 -20.45 -5.65
C ALA A 252 -3.56 -20.85 -5.37
N VAL A 253 -4.04 -21.99 -5.90
CA VAL A 253 -5.41 -22.47 -5.61
C VAL A 253 -5.63 -22.69 -4.12
N LYS A 254 -4.64 -23.29 -3.42
CA LYS A 254 -4.70 -23.42 -1.96
C LYS A 254 -4.71 -22.06 -1.27
N MET A 255 -3.87 -21.13 -1.75
CA MET A 255 -3.78 -19.78 -1.20
C MET A 255 -5.09 -19.02 -1.34
N TYR A 256 -5.71 -19.02 -2.53
CA TYR A 256 -7.02 -18.40 -2.76
C TYR A 256 -8.11 -18.99 -1.87
N ALA A 257 -8.11 -20.32 -1.69
CA ALA A 257 -9.14 -21.00 -0.90
C ALA A 257 -9.20 -20.51 0.55
N ASN A 258 -8.10 -19.99 1.10
CA ASN A 258 -8.09 -19.42 2.45
C ASN A 258 -9.06 -18.25 2.61
N ALA A 259 -9.29 -17.43 1.58
CA ALA A 259 -10.22 -16.30 1.66
C ALA A 259 -11.64 -16.73 2.08
N ARG A 260 -12.03 -17.98 1.78
CA ARG A 260 -13.33 -18.55 2.15
C ARG A 260 -13.52 -18.77 3.66
N HIS A 261 -12.46 -18.63 4.44
CA HIS A 261 -12.53 -18.74 5.90
C HIS A 261 -13.03 -17.46 6.57
N ALA A 262 -13.04 -16.31 5.88
CA ALA A 262 -13.61 -15.09 6.41
C ALA A 262 -15.14 -15.24 6.58
N PRO A 263 -15.71 -14.83 7.73
CA PRO A 263 -17.16 -14.84 7.93
C PRO A 263 -17.93 -14.03 6.89
N GLU A 264 -17.34 -12.94 6.40
CA GLU A 264 -17.95 -12.02 5.45
C GLU A 264 -17.75 -12.42 3.97
N TYR A 265 -17.13 -13.58 3.69
CA TYR A 265 -16.77 -14.00 2.33
C TYR A 265 -17.96 -13.99 1.36
N ASP A 266 -19.14 -14.41 1.82
CA ASP A 266 -20.33 -14.46 0.98
C ASP A 266 -20.88 -13.08 0.58
N ALA A 267 -20.61 -12.06 1.39
CA ALA A 267 -20.97 -10.67 1.11
C ALA A 267 -19.89 -9.92 0.31
N TRP A 268 -18.68 -10.46 0.22
CA TRP A 268 -17.55 -9.79 -0.43
C TRP A 268 -17.81 -9.53 -1.92
N PRO A 269 -17.80 -8.26 -2.39
CA PRO A 269 -18.14 -7.92 -3.78
C PRO A 269 -17.25 -8.60 -4.84
N TYR A 270 -16.05 -9.02 -4.45
CA TYR A 270 -15.06 -9.62 -5.34
C TYR A 270 -14.95 -11.15 -5.21
N LYS A 271 -15.89 -11.79 -4.49
CA LYS A 271 -15.98 -13.26 -4.40
C LYS A 271 -15.91 -13.96 -5.75
N ASN A 272 -16.67 -13.48 -6.74
CA ASN A 272 -16.67 -14.07 -8.08
C ASN A 272 -15.31 -13.93 -8.78
N VAL A 273 -14.57 -12.85 -8.53
CA VAL A 273 -13.21 -12.68 -9.04
C VAL A 273 -12.31 -13.79 -8.48
N LEU A 274 -12.34 -14.02 -7.16
CA LEU A 274 -11.55 -15.10 -6.54
C LEU A 274 -11.93 -16.47 -7.09
N GLU A 275 -13.22 -16.77 -7.22
CA GLU A 275 -13.69 -18.04 -7.78
C GLU A 275 -13.21 -18.24 -9.22
N ASP A 276 -13.19 -17.18 -10.03
CA ASP A 276 -12.63 -17.20 -11.38
C ASP A 276 -11.11 -17.41 -11.37
N ARG A 277 -10.40 -16.83 -10.41
CA ARG A 277 -8.95 -17.05 -10.21
C ARG A 277 -8.64 -18.50 -9.90
N ILE A 278 -9.44 -19.14 -9.03
CA ILE A 278 -9.30 -20.56 -8.69
C ILE A 278 -9.53 -21.44 -9.91
N ARG A 279 -10.64 -21.25 -10.63
CA ARG A 279 -10.97 -22.08 -11.81
C ARG A 279 -9.93 -21.95 -12.92
N ASN A 280 -9.38 -20.75 -13.11
CA ASN A 280 -8.49 -20.44 -14.23
C ASN A 280 -7.01 -20.30 -13.82
N ALA A 281 -6.60 -20.76 -12.63
CA ALA A 281 -5.26 -20.52 -12.08
C ALA A 281 -4.13 -20.89 -13.05
N ALA A 282 -4.23 -22.03 -13.73
CA ALA A 282 -3.23 -22.47 -14.71
C ALA A 282 -3.20 -21.59 -15.97
N ALA A 283 -4.38 -21.22 -16.50
CA ALA A 283 -4.49 -20.36 -17.68
C ALA A 283 -4.02 -18.92 -17.39
N ASN A 284 -4.19 -18.45 -16.15
CA ASN A 284 -3.84 -17.09 -15.73
C ASN A 284 -2.33 -16.85 -15.60
N VAL A 285 -1.48 -17.90 -15.60
CA VAL A 285 -0.01 -17.74 -15.45
C VAL A 285 0.54 -16.76 -16.48
N GLU A 286 0.27 -17.00 -17.76
CA GLU A 286 0.77 -16.13 -18.83
C GLU A 286 0.02 -14.80 -18.90
N ALA A 287 -1.29 -14.79 -18.60
CA ALA A 287 -2.07 -13.55 -18.54
C ALA A 287 -1.49 -12.57 -17.50
N PHE A 288 -1.11 -13.05 -16.32
CA PHE A 288 -0.58 -12.22 -15.24
C PHE A 288 0.85 -11.73 -15.47
N ARG A 289 1.57 -12.35 -16.41
CA ARG A 289 2.93 -11.94 -16.80
C ARG A 289 2.91 -10.79 -17.81
N GLN A 290 1.78 -10.52 -18.48
CA GLN A 290 1.66 -9.43 -19.44
C GLN A 290 1.82 -8.06 -18.77
N GLU A 291 2.71 -7.21 -19.28
CA GLU A 291 2.93 -5.85 -18.75
C GLU A 291 1.85 -4.87 -19.18
N HIS A 292 1.33 -5.06 -20.38
CA HIS A 292 0.31 -4.23 -21.01
C HIS A 292 -0.83 -5.13 -21.52
N PRO A 293 -1.60 -5.75 -20.61
CA PRO A 293 -2.71 -6.61 -21.02
C PRO A 293 -3.75 -5.79 -21.80
N GLU A 294 -4.33 -6.42 -22.82
CA GLU A 294 -5.47 -5.86 -23.53
C GLU A 294 -6.70 -5.77 -22.61
N ILE A 295 -7.66 -4.92 -22.99
CA ILE A 295 -8.92 -4.79 -22.24
C ILE A 295 -9.62 -6.16 -22.18
N GLY A 296 -10.04 -6.57 -20.98
CA GLY A 296 -10.72 -7.85 -20.75
C GLY A 296 -9.78 -9.02 -20.47
N VAL A 297 -8.46 -8.88 -20.66
CA VAL A 297 -7.50 -9.89 -20.24
C VAL A 297 -7.37 -9.87 -18.70
N PRO A 298 -7.46 -11.02 -18.02
CA PRO A 298 -7.25 -11.09 -16.58
C PRO A 298 -5.88 -10.53 -16.17
N THR A 299 -5.87 -9.65 -15.17
CA THR A 299 -4.64 -9.11 -14.58
C THR A 299 -4.62 -9.28 -13.07
N ILE A 300 -3.43 -9.27 -12.47
CA ILE A 300 -3.25 -9.34 -11.01
C ILE A 300 -3.93 -8.16 -10.31
N MET A 301 -4.33 -8.34 -9.05
CA MET A 301 -5.06 -7.36 -8.24
C MET A 301 -4.41 -5.97 -8.25
N VAL A 302 -3.09 -5.84 -8.08
CA VAL A 302 -2.41 -4.52 -8.06
C VAL A 302 -2.52 -3.73 -9.38
N ARG A 303 -2.90 -4.38 -10.47
CA ARG A 303 -3.09 -3.76 -11.80
C ARG A 303 -4.56 -3.67 -12.20
N SER A 304 -5.48 -4.11 -11.33
CA SER A 304 -6.89 -4.19 -11.63
C SER A 304 -7.62 -2.89 -11.29
N ARG A 305 -8.91 -2.84 -11.65
CA ARG A 305 -9.82 -1.77 -11.22
C ARG A 305 -10.19 -1.85 -9.74
N PHE A 306 -9.74 -2.85 -9.00
CA PHE A 306 -10.11 -3.09 -7.61
C PHE A 306 -8.88 -3.30 -6.70
N ALA A 307 -7.73 -2.77 -7.11
CA ALA A 307 -6.48 -2.87 -6.36
C ALA A 307 -6.65 -2.50 -4.86
N CYS A 308 -7.39 -1.44 -4.57
CA CYS A 308 -7.76 -1.06 -3.20
C CYS A 308 -9.10 -1.69 -2.79
N MET A 309 -10.08 -1.70 -3.70
CA MET A 309 -11.45 -2.09 -3.38
C MET A 309 -11.62 -3.56 -3.01
N GLY A 310 -10.71 -4.44 -3.45
CA GLY A 310 -10.68 -5.83 -3.01
C GLY A 310 -10.61 -5.98 -1.50
N CYS A 311 -10.02 -5.01 -0.78
CA CYS A 311 -9.97 -5.01 0.68
C CYS A 311 -10.96 -4.05 1.35
N HIS A 312 -11.33 -2.96 0.67
CA HIS A 312 -11.96 -1.80 1.31
C HIS A 312 -13.44 -1.60 0.99
N GLN A 313 -13.96 -2.17 -0.09
CA GLN A 313 -15.36 -1.93 -0.48
C GLN A 313 -16.32 -2.80 0.33
N LEU A 314 -17.33 -2.17 0.95
CA LEU A 314 -18.44 -2.82 1.65
C LEU A 314 -19.52 -3.34 0.68
#